data_AF-A0A9J5X140-F1
#
_entry.id   AF-A0A9J5X140-F1
#
_cell.length_a   1.000
_cell.length_b   1.000
_cell.length_c   1.000
_cell.angle_alpha   90.00
_cell.angle_beta   90.00
_cell.angle_gamma   90.00
#
_symmetry.space_group_name_H-M   'P 1'
#
loop_
_entity.id
_entity.type
_entity.pdbx_description
1 polymer ?
#
loop_
_entity_poly.entity_id
_entity_poly.type
_entity_poly.pdbx_seq_one_letter_code
_entity_poly.pdbx_strand_id
1 'polypeptide(L)'
;MTTCFCYCGFHAELKMSRTSTNPGRMFWDCQKYTNGNGCGFFRWADMADPIYQEQYYMKNQSTNVDHGRQGRHGKHGRQGRLSISIDISVVVIIWFLSFVFKMY
;
A
#
# COMPACT_ATOMS: atom_id res chain seq x y z
N MET A 1 -26.83 2.29 12.29
CA MET A 1 -25.67 2.21 11.38
C MET A 1 -25.72 3.42 10.48
N THR A 2 -24.81 4.37 10.62
CA THR A 2 -24.69 5.49 9.67
C THR A 2 -24.10 4.92 8.38
N THR A 3 -24.97 4.68 7.40
CA THR A 3 -24.55 4.21 6.08
C THR A 3 -24.28 5.44 5.22
N CYS A 4 -23.02 5.66 4.86
CA CYS A 4 -22.63 6.70 3.92
C CYS A 4 -22.61 6.11 2.51
N PHE A 5 -23.28 6.75 1.55
CA PHE A 5 -23.29 6.33 0.15
C PHE A 5 -22.54 7.35 -0.72
N CYS A 6 -21.77 6.85 -1.69
CA CYS A 6 -21.11 7.69 -2.68
C CYS A 6 -22.06 8.04 -3.85
N TYR A 7 -21.63 8.92 -4.77
CA TYR A 7 -22.46 9.32 -5.92
C TYR A 7 -22.73 8.20 -6.93
N CYS A 8 -22.06 7.05 -6.82
CA CYS A 8 -22.40 5.86 -7.59
C CYS A 8 -23.57 5.05 -7.00
N GLY A 9 -24.09 5.42 -5.83
CA GLY A 9 -25.10 4.65 -5.09
C GLY A 9 -24.55 3.46 -4.31
N PHE A 10 -23.23 3.28 -4.25
CA PHE A 10 -22.58 2.25 -3.43
C PHE A 10 -22.18 2.79 -2.05
N HIS A 11 -22.03 1.88 -1.07
CA HIS A 11 -21.45 2.22 0.22
C HIS A 11 -20.07 2.87 0.05
N ALA A 12 -19.87 3.98 0.75
CA ALA A 12 -18.58 4.64 0.85
C ALA A 12 -17.68 3.88 1.83
N GLU A 13 -16.38 3.90 1.56
CA GLU A 13 -15.35 3.26 2.38
C GLU A 13 -14.73 4.29 3.33
N LEU A 14 -14.53 3.91 4.60
CA LEU A 14 -13.85 4.74 5.58
C LEU A 14 -12.33 4.60 5.43
N LYS A 15 -11.63 5.72 5.18
CA LYS A 15 -10.19 5.78 4.96
C LYS A 15 -9.52 6.79 5.90
N MET A 16 -8.25 6.56 6.21
CA MET A 16 -7.44 7.48 7.02
C MET A 16 -6.62 8.41 6.11
N SER A 17 -6.72 9.71 6.35
CA SER A 17 -5.92 10.72 5.66
C SER A 17 -4.45 10.58 6.01
N ARG A 18 -3.63 10.63 4.96
CA ARG A 18 -2.15 10.61 5.04
C ARG A 18 -1.53 11.95 4.63
N THR A 19 -2.35 12.98 4.45
CA THR A 19 -1.88 14.33 4.13
C THR A 19 -1.22 14.96 5.35
N SER A 20 -0.22 15.82 5.13
CA SER A 20 0.44 16.56 6.21
C SER A 20 -0.47 17.55 6.91
N THR A 21 -1.46 18.11 6.19
CA THR A 21 -2.43 19.07 6.75
C THR A 21 -3.50 18.40 7.60
N ASN A 22 -3.87 17.14 7.31
CA ASN A 22 -4.92 16.42 8.03
C ASN A 22 -4.46 15.00 8.40
N PRO A 23 -3.37 14.83 9.15
CA PRO A 23 -2.82 13.50 9.43
C PRO A 23 -3.77 12.71 10.33
N GLY A 24 -4.01 11.44 10.00
CA GLY A 24 -4.76 10.52 10.87
C GLY A 24 -6.28 10.73 10.89
N ARG A 25 -6.80 11.84 10.35
CA ARG A 25 -8.23 12.11 10.27
C ARG A 25 -8.92 11.18 9.26
N MET A 26 -10.06 10.60 9.62
CA MET A 26 -10.79 9.67 8.74
C MET A 26 -11.79 10.39 7.82
N PHE A 27 -12.02 9.83 6.64
CA PHE A 27 -12.96 10.32 5.63
C PHE A 27 -13.61 9.17 4.87
N TRP A 28 -14.82 9.42 4.37
CA TRP A 28 -15.58 8.54 3.50
C TRP A 28 -15.24 8.83 2.04
N ASP A 29 -14.98 7.78 1.27
CA ASP A 29 -14.58 7.85 -0.14
C ASP A 29 -15.29 6.77 -0.98
N CYS A 30 -15.35 6.98 -2.29
CA CYS A 30 -15.89 5.99 -3.22
C CYS A 30 -14.99 4.74 -3.26
N GLN A 31 -15.59 3.56 -3.09
CA GLN A 31 -14.87 2.29 -3.22
C GLN A 31 -14.17 2.10 -4.60
N LYS A 32 -14.69 2.75 -5.66
CA LYS A 32 -14.10 2.69 -7.00
C LYS A 32 -12.92 3.65 -7.21
N TYR A 33 -12.60 4.50 -6.24
CA TYR A 33 -11.53 5.50 -6.35
C TYR A 33 -10.18 4.84 -6.71
N THR A 34 -9.84 3.72 -6.07
CA THR A 34 -8.58 3.00 -6.31
C THR A 34 -8.44 2.48 -7.74
N ASN A 35 -9.56 2.26 -8.44
CA ASN A 35 -9.59 1.73 -9.80
C ASN A 35 -9.59 2.83 -10.87
N GLY A 36 -9.42 4.11 -10.47
CA GLY A 36 -9.48 5.26 -11.38
C GLY A 36 -10.88 5.66 -11.83
N ASN A 37 -11.91 4.89 -11.44
CA ASN A 37 -13.31 5.10 -11.80
C ASN A 37 -14.15 5.60 -10.61
N GLY A 38 -13.52 6.29 -9.67
CA GLY A 38 -14.21 6.89 -8.53
C GLY A 38 -15.09 8.06 -8.96
N CYS A 39 -16.23 8.24 -8.31
CA CYS A 39 -17.12 9.38 -8.59
C CYS A 39 -16.67 10.70 -7.94
N GLY A 40 -15.49 10.74 -7.30
CA GLY A 40 -15.01 11.92 -6.58
C GLY A 40 -15.74 12.20 -5.26
N PHE A 41 -16.55 11.27 -4.76
CA PHE A 41 -17.20 11.41 -3.47
C PHE A 41 -16.16 11.50 -2.35
N PHE A 42 -16.26 12.56 -1.54
CA PHE A 42 -15.41 12.78 -0.37
C PHE A 42 -16.23 13.43 0.74
N ARG A 43 -16.20 12.87 1.95
CA ARG A 43 -16.79 13.48 3.16
C ARG A 43 -15.93 13.18 4.37
N TRP A 44 -15.66 14.18 5.20
CA TRP A 44 -15.03 13.91 6.50
C TRP A 44 -15.93 13.01 7.36
N ALA A 45 -15.32 12.06 8.08
CA ALA A 45 -16.03 11.24 9.02
C ALA A 45 -16.21 11.98 10.34
N ASP A 46 -17.39 11.85 10.93
CA ASP A 46 -17.70 12.42 12.24
C ASP A 46 -17.29 11.43 13.33
N MET A 47 -16.75 11.91 14.46
CA MET A 47 -16.37 11.01 15.56
C MET A 47 -17.57 10.28 16.16
N ALA A 48 -18.79 10.83 16.02
CA ALA A 48 -20.01 10.15 16.46
C ALA A 48 -20.41 8.98 15.57
N ASP A 49 -19.75 8.77 14.42
CA ASP A 49 -20.04 7.65 13.53
C ASP A 49 -19.62 6.32 14.21
N PRO A 50 -20.53 5.35 14.39
CA PRO A 50 -20.18 4.06 14.99
C PRO A 50 -19.08 3.32 14.22
N ILE A 51 -19.02 3.46 12.88
CA ILE A 51 -17.99 2.82 12.07
C ILE A 51 -16.62 3.48 12.32
N TYR A 52 -16.61 4.79 12.55
CA TYR A 52 -15.40 5.50 12.99
C TYR A 52 -14.89 4.96 14.31
N GLN A 53 -15.77 4.85 15.31
CA GLN A 53 -15.42 4.35 16.64
C GLN A 53 -14.90 2.92 16.57
N GLU A 54 -15.62 2.02 15.89
CA GLU A 54 -15.23 0.62 15.74
C GLU A 54 -13.82 0.49 15.14
N GLN A 55 -13.56 1.16 14.01
CA GLN A 55 -12.24 1.11 13.37
C GLN A 55 -11.14 1.74 14.24
N TYR A 56 -11.45 2.82 14.96
CA TYR A 56 -10.51 3.49 15.86
C TYR A 56 -10.06 2.57 17.01
N TYR A 57 -11.01 1.92 17.70
CA TYR A 57 -10.70 1.03 18.82
C TYR A 57 -9.95 -0.23 18.37
N MET A 58 -10.34 -0.86 17.26
CA MET A 58 -9.66 -2.04 16.73
C MET A 58 -8.17 -1.77 16.42
N LYS A 59 -7.86 -0.59 15.88
CA LYS A 59 -6.48 -0.22 15.55
C LYS A 59 -5.62 0.07 16.79
N ASN A 60 -6.21 0.67 17.84
CA ASN A 60 -5.48 0.97 19.06
C ASN A 60 -5.27 -0.25 19.97
N GLN A 61 -6.09 -1.29 19.85
CA GLN A 61 -5.87 -2.56 20.56
C GLN A 61 -4.70 -3.36 19.97
N SER A 62 -4.54 -3.41 18.65
CA SER A 62 -3.42 -4.12 18.02
C SER A 62 -2.05 -3.51 18.36
N THR A 63 -1.96 -2.21 18.59
CA THR A 63 -0.72 -1.55 19.04
C THR A 63 -0.39 -1.80 20.51
N ASN A 64 -1.35 -2.19 21.35
CA ASN A 64 -1.12 -2.43 22.79
C ASN A 64 -0.68 -3.88 23.12
N VAL A 65 -0.92 -4.83 22.21
CA VAL A 65 -0.55 -6.25 22.40
C VAL A 65 0.91 -6.53 22.02
N ASP A 66 1.63 -5.56 21.45
CA ASP A 66 2.97 -5.77 20.89
C ASP A 66 4.14 -5.63 21.90
N HIS A 67 3.86 -5.59 23.20
CA HIS A 67 4.89 -5.65 24.27
C HIS A 67 5.39 -7.07 24.59
N GLY A 68 5.33 -8.01 23.65
CA GLY A 68 5.56 -9.44 23.93
C GLY A 68 6.42 -10.24 22.97
N ARG A 69 6.97 -9.68 21.88
CA ARG A 69 7.89 -10.40 20.98
C ARG A 69 8.98 -9.50 20.44
N GLN A 70 10.07 -9.35 21.20
CA GLN A 70 11.35 -8.92 20.62
C GLN A 70 11.93 -10.07 19.77
N GLY A 71 11.58 -10.08 18.49
CA GLY A 71 12.28 -10.81 17.44
C GLY A 71 13.19 -9.85 16.67
N ARG A 72 14.50 -10.10 16.72
CA ARG A 72 15.53 -9.38 15.96
C ARG A 72 15.25 -9.36 14.45
N HIS A 73 15.35 -8.15 13.88
CA HIS A 73 15.86 -7.82 12.53
C HIS A 73 15.43 -8.67 11.33
N GLY A 74 14.65 -8.04 10.44
CA GLY A 74 14.54 -8.39 9.03
C GLY A 74 13.77 -7.35 8.23
N LYS A 75 14.45 -6.31 7.72
CA LYS A 75 13.88 -5.37 6.75
C LYS A 75 13.79 -6.07 5.39
N HIS A 76 12.63 -6.62 5.03
CA HIS A 76 12.35 -6.94 3.63
C HIS A 76 11.60 -5.76 3.02
N GLY A 77 12.36 -4.95 2.28
CA GLY A 77 11.86 -3.82 1.52
C GLY A 77 10.91 -4.25 0.40
N ARG A 78 10.20 -3.25 -0.12
CA ARG A 78 9.46 -3.28 -1.39
C ARG A 78 10.20 -4.16 -2.41
N GLN A 79 9.48 -5.10 -3.00
CA GLN A 79 9.94 -5.86 -4.17
C GLN A 79 10.24 -4.89 -5.31
N GLY A 80 11.48 -4.41 -5.37
CA GLY A 80 12.05 -3.91 -6.60
C GLY A 80 12.24 -5.11 -7.51
N ARG A 81 11.40 -5.21 -8.54
CA ARG A 81 11.69 -6.06 -9.69
C ARG A 81 13.02 -5.58 -10.26
N LEU A 82 14.12 -6.29 -9.98
CA LEU A 82 15.38 -6.04 -10.63
C LEU A 82 15.20 -6.40 -12.11
N SER A 83 14.94 -5.40 -12.95
CA SER A 83 15.08 -5.58 -14.39
C SER A 83 16.58 -5.64 -14.67
N ILE A 84 17.13 -6.85 -14.74
CA ILE A 84 18.48 -7.05 -15.26
C ILE A 84 18.39 -6.72 -16.75
N SER A 85 18.82 -5.53 -17.16
CA SER A 85 19.14 -5.30 -18.56
C SER A 85 20.42 -6.07 -18.84
N ILE A 86 20.29 -7.20 -19.54
CA ILE A 86 21.46 -7.92 -20.04
C ILE A 86 22.07 -7.04 -21.13
N ASP A 87 23.11 -6.28 -20.79
CA ASP A 87 23.86 -5.51 -21.79
C ASP A 87 24.43 -6.47 -22.83
N ILE A 88 24.16 -6.19 -24.10
CA ILE A 88 24.59 -7.02 -25.25
C ILE A 88 26.11 -7.22 -25.22
N SER A 89 26.87 -6.24 -24.72
CA SER A 89 28.31 -6.32 -24.54
C SER A 89 28.74 -7.49 -23.64
N VAL A 90 28.00 -7.78 -22.56
CA VAL A 90 28.31 -8.87 -21.64
C VAL A 90 28.12 -10.24 -22.30
N VAL A 91 27.05 -10.39 -23.08
CA VAL A 91 26.78 -11.64 -23.82
C VAL A 91 27.86 -11.88 -24.88
N VAL A 92 28.26 -10.82 -25.59
CA VAL A 92 29.34 -10.87 -26.60
C VAL A 92 30.68 -11.21 -25.95
N ILE A 93 31.00 -10.64 -24.79
CA ILE A 93 32.24 -10.95 -24.06
C ILE A 93 32.24 -12.40 -23.59
N ILE A 94 31.13 -12.91 -23.01
CA ILE A 94 31.04 -14.30 -22.56
C ILE A 94 31.21 -15.26 -23.74
N TRP A 95 30.54 -14.99 -24.86
CA TRP A 95 30.71 -15.77 -26.09
C TRP A 95 32.14 -15.72 -26.61
N PHE A 96 32.75 -14.54 -26.63
CA PHE A 96 34.11 -14.32 -27.11
C PHE A 96 35.14 -15.05 -26.24
N LEU A 97 35.05 -14.93 -24.92
CA LEU A 97 35.91 -15.64 -23.98
C LEU A 97 35.71 -17.16 -24.10
N SER A 98 34.47 -17.64 -24.14
CA SER A 98 34.19 -19.07 -24.31
C SER A 98 34.72 -19.61 -25.63
N PHE A 99 34.70 -18.81 -26.70
CA PHE A 99 35.26 -19.16 -27.99
C PHE A 99 36.80 -19.20 -27.96
N VAL A 100 37.43 -18.19 -27.36
CA VAL A 100 38.90 -18.11 -27.23
C VAL A 100 39.45 -19.22 -26.35
N PHE A 101 38.85 -19.50 -25.20
CA PHE A 101 39.29 -20.56 -24.29
C PHE A 101 39.01 -21.98 -24.81
N LYS A 102 38.23 -22.14 -25.88
CA LYS A 102 38.01 -23.43 -26.53
C LYS A 102 39.03 -23.73 -27.63
N MET A 103 39.92 -22.77 -27.91
CA MET A 103 41.00 -22.86 -28.90
C MET A 103 42.40 -23.01 -28.27
N TYR A 104 42.47 -23.14 -26.95
CA TYR A 104 43.66 -23.49 -26.17
C TYR A 104 43.39 -24.78 -25.40
#